data_AF-A0A8J3I953-F1
#
_entry.id   AF-A0A8J3I953-F1
#
_cell.length_a   1.000
_cell.length_b   1.000
_cell.length_c   1.000
_cell.angle_alpha   90.00
_cell.angle_beta   90.00
_cell.angle_gamma   90.00
#
_symmetry.space_group_name_H-M   'P 1'
#
loop_
_entity.id
_entity.type
_entity.pdbx_description
1 polymer ?
#
loop_
_entity_poly.entity_id
_entity_poly.type
_entity_poly.pdbx_seq_one_letter_code
_entity_poly.pdbx_strand_id
1 'polypeptide(L)'
;MTKRRKATKERKLAAHRKSLHGRTVHEVMALGSTIILEKISYKAWQKRFGTSVGLRAPGMFVAFLRHTAVPLWGLQARAALWWRVPTRTTALSQWCHGCGTKVKKPLSERWHQCECGVGPVQRDLYSAFLASSLDPADPIPSCARYQPYWEGAEARLRAAHERLIQRAKEGQVLPRSLGLTRARARLPKSSEVRPTLPILHPRGEELEAWAEPLEPPLLEH
;
A
#
# COMPACT_ATOMS: atom_id res chain seq x y z
N MET A 1 19.99 23.39 26.07
CA MET A 1 18.67 23.90 25.60
C MET A 1 17.76 24.11 26.81
N THR A 2 17.16 25.29 27.02
CA THR A 2 16.39 25.60 28.24
C THR A 2 15.06 24.84 28.30
N LYS A 3 14.56 24.53 29.52
CA LYS A 3 13.28 23.79 29.73
C LYS A 3 12.11 24.45 28.97
N ARG A 4 12.03 25.78 28.98
CA ARG A 4 11.01 26.56 28.23
C ARG A 4 11.10 26.33 26.72
N ARG A 5 12.30 26.39 26.13
CA ARG A 5 12.49 26.13 24.68
C ARG A 5 12.07 24.72 24.28
N LYS A 6 12.30 23.72 25.16
CA LYS A 6 11.84 22.33 24.94
C LYS A 6 10.33 22.24 24.91
N ALA A 7 9.65 22.79 25.93
CA ALA A 7 8.20 22.79 26.01
C ALA A 7 7.55 23.49 24.79
N THR A 8 8.11 24.61 24.32
CA THR A 8 7.61 25.30 23.12
C THR A 8 7.73 24.43 21.87
N LYS A 9 8.87 23.74 21.67
CA LYS A 9 9.04 22.83 20.52
C LYS A 9 8.05 21.66 20.59
N GLU A 10 7.87 21.06 21.76
CA GLU A 10 6.92 19.96 21.97
C GLU A 10 5.47 20.39 21.70
N ARG A 11 5.09 21.60 22.13
CA ARG A 11 3.77 22.19 21.83
C ARG A 11 3.56 22.39 20.33
N LYS A 12 4.54 22.97 19.63
CA LYS A 12 4.48 23.15 18.17
C LYS A 12 4.36 21.81 17.44
N LEU A 13 5.14 20.81 17.85
CA LEU A 13 5.05 19.46 17.29
C LEU A 13 3.68 18.82 17.55
N ALA A 14 3.12 18.97 18.76
CA ALA A 14 1.79 18.44 19.08
C ALA A 14 0.69 19.08 18.22
N ALA A 15 0.72 20.41 18.05
CA ALA A 15 -0.22 21.13 17.18
C ALA A 15 -0.08 20.70 15.71
N HIS A 16 1.15 20.53 15.23
CA HIS A 16 1.41 20.07 13.86
C HIS A 16 0.87 18.65 13.63
N ARG A 17 1.11 17.71 14.56
CA ARG A 17 0.53 16.36 14.49
C ARG A 17 -1.00 16.40 14.48
N LYS A 18 -1.60 17.23 15.33
CA LYS A 18 -3.06 17.42 15.39
C LYS A 18 -3.61 17.81 14.02
N SER A 19 -2.99 18.79 13.36
CA SER A 19 -3.39 19.25 12.03
C SER A 19 -3.23 18.17 10.96
N LEU A 20 -2.06 17.52 10.89
CA LEU A 20 -1.80 16.46 9.92
C LEU A 20 -2.73 15.26 10.09
N HIS A 21 -2.97 14.83 11.32
CA HIS A 21 -3.90 13.73 11.60
C HIS A 21 -5.33 14.10 11.23
N GLY A 22 -5.78 15.34 11.50
CA GLY A 22 -7.11 15.79 11.08
C GLY A 22 -7.31 15.67 9.57
N ARG A 23 -6.34 16.13 8.78
CA ARG A 23 -6.37 15.98 7.31
C ARG A 23 -6.40 14.52 6.88
N THR A 24 -5.46 13.71 7.42
CA THR A 24 -5.35 12.28 7.06
C THR A 24 -6.62 11.52 7.42
N VAL A 25 -7.27 11.85 8.54
CA VAL A 25 -8.54 11.24 8.96
C VAL A 25 -9.62 11.52 7.93
N HIS A 26 -9.79 12.78 7.49
CA HIS A 26 -10.79 13.10 6.47
C HIS A 26 -10.50 12.42 5.13
N GLU A 27 -9.23 12.36 4.72
CA GLU A 27 -8.82 11.62 3.50
C GLU A 27 -9.20 10.13 3.60
N VAL A 28 -8.89 9.47 4.72
CA VAL A 28 -9.25 8.05 4.94
C VAL A 28 -10.77 7.87 4.95
N MET A 29 -11.50 8.77 5.62
CA MET A 29 -12.95 8.70 5.71
C MET A 29 -13.64 8.94 4.36
N ALA A 30 -13.05 9.75 3.47
CA ALA A 30 -13.56 9.95 2.13
C ALA A 30 -13.45 8.69 1.24
N LEU A 31 -12.52 7.77 1.56
CA LEU A 31 -12.32 6.54 0.80
C LEU A 31 -13.33 5.44 1.15
N GLY A 32 -13.92 5.47 2.34
CA GLY A 32 -14.90 4.47 2.75
C GLY A 32 -15.27 4.51 4.23
N SER A 33 -16.39 3.85 4.55
CA SER A 33 -16.97 3.77 5.90
C SER A 33 -16.45 2.58 6.73
N THR A 34 -15.78 1.63 6.10
CA THR A 34 -15.19 0.46 6.77
C THR A 34 -13.69 0.63 6.92
N ILE A 35 -13.22 0.69 8.17
CA ILE A 35 -11.80 0.89 8.48
C ILE A 35 -11.30 -0.26 9.35
N ILE A 36 -10.42 -1.06 8.77
CA ILE A 36 -9.81 -2.21 9.43
C ILE A 36 -8.45 -1.81 10.00
N LEU A 37 -8.22 -2.10 11.28
CA LEU A 37 -6.95 -1.83 11.94
C LEU A 37 -6.36 -3.11 12.54
N GLU A 38 -5.04 -3.17 12.63
CA GLU A 38 -4.38 -4.22 13.40
C GLU A 38 -4.58 -4.00 14.91
N LYS A 39 -4.79 -5.11 15.65
CA LYS A 39 -4.79 -5.11 17.11
C LYS A 39 -3.35 -5.01 17.61
N ILE A 40 -2.90 -3.78 17.83
CA ILE A 40 -1.57 -3.46 18.36
C ILE A 40 -1.62 -2.83 19.75
N SER A 41 -0.54 -3.03 20.52
CA SER A 41 -0.30 -2.33 21.78
C SER A 41 0.56 -1.10 21.53
N TYR A 42 -0.06 0.08 21.59
CA TYR A 42 0.66 1.36 21.47
C TYR A 42 1.71 1.55 22.58
N LYS A 43 1.46 1.02 23.78
CA LYS A 43 2.45 1.00 24.88
C LYS A 43 3.68 0.17 24.50
N ALA A 44 3.47 -1.02 23.92
CA ALA A 44 4.58 -1.86 23.46
C ALA A 44 5.34 -1.22 22.29
N TRP A 45 4.63 -0.59 21.36
CA TRP A 45 5.25 0.17 20.26
C TRP A 45 6.06 1.35 20.78
N GLN A 46 5.55 2.10 21.77
CA GLN A 46 6.28 3.20 22.37
C GLN A 46 7.57 2.71 23.05
N LYS A 47 7.54 1.56 23.74
CA LYS A 47 8.76 0.96 24.30
C LYS A 47 9.76 0.55 23.21
N ARG A 48 9.29 0.00 22.10
CA ARG A 48 10.14 -0.51 21.01
C ARG A 48 10.69 0.58 20.09
N PHE A 49 9.89 1.60 19.80
CA PHE A 49 10.18 2.60 18.77
C PHE A 49 10.21 4.04 19.29
N GLY A 50 10.02 4.25 20.60
CA GLY A 50 10.25 5.48 21.37
C GLY A 50 10.00 6.78 20.61
N THR A 51 11.10 7.36 20.11
CA THR A 51 11.13 8.64 19.39
C THR A 51 10.23 8.66 18.16
N SER A 52 10.18 7.58 17.37
CA SER A 52 9.34 7.50 16.17
C SER A 52 7.86 7.54 16.54
N VAL A 53 7.46 6.83 17.61
CA VAL A 53 6.08 6.83 18.09
C VAL A 53 5.70 8.18 18.69
N GLY A 54 6.59 8.85 19.41
CA GLY A 54 6.37 10.22 19.89
C GLY A 54 6.24 11.24 18.76
N LEU A 55 7.00 11.07 17.68
CA LEU A 55 6.96 11.94 16.50
C LEU A 55 5.73 11.71 15.62
N ARG A 56 5.32 10.45 15.43
CA ARG A 56 4.22 10.08 14.51
C ARG A 56 2.87 9.93 15.19
N ALA A 57 2.86 9.79 16.52
CA ALA A 57 1.66 9.68 17.37
C ALA A 57 0.52 8.80 16.79
N PRO A 58 0.77 7.54 16.40
CA PRO A 58 -0.25 6.68 15.80
C PRO A 58 -1.48 6.46 16.70
N GLY A 59 -1.30 6.46 18.03
CA GLY A 59 -2.42 6.40 18.97
C GLY A 59 -3.33 7.64 18.92
N MET A 60 -2.76 8.83 18.67
CA MET A 60 -3.52 10.07 18.49
C MET A 60 -4.32 10.04 17.19
N PHE A 61 -3.70 9.54 16.12
CA PHE A 61 -4.39 9.34 14.83
C PHE A 61 -5.63 8.44 14.99
N VAL A 62 -5.48 7.27 15.61
CA VAL A 62 -6.60 6.34 15.80
C VAL A 62 -7.67 6.90 16.75
N ALA A 63 -7.28 7.69 17.75
CA ALA A 63 -8.24 8.39 18.61
C ALA A 63 -9.06 9.43 17.81
N PHE A 64 -8.40 10.21 16.95
CA PHE A 64 -9.08 11.18 16.08
C PHE A 64 -9.99 10.52 15.08
N LEU A 65 -9.52 9.47 14.41
CA LEU A 65 -10.33 8.71 13.46
C LEU A 65 -11.64 8.23 14.10
N ARG A 66 -11.58 7.74 15.34
CA ARG A 66 -12.76 7.32 16.11
C ARG A 66 -13.67 8.48 16.48
N HIS A 67 -13.11 9.57 16.97
CA HIS A 67 -13.89 10.73 17.37
C HIS A 67 -14.62 11.36 16.18
N THR A 68 -14.00 11.40 15.00
CA THR A 68 -14.58 11.99 13.79
C THR A 68 -15.57 11.06 13.08
N ALA A 69 -15.33 9.75 13.08
CA ALA A 69 -16.19 8.78 12.39
C ALA A 69 -17.56 8.57 13.05
N VAL A 70 -17.62 8.59 14.39
CA VAL A 70 -18.85 8.25 15.12
C VAL A 70 -20.02 9.21 14.81
N PRO A 71 -19.86 10.55 14.80
CA PRO A 71 -20.94 11.45 14.43
C PRO A 71 -21.37 11.35 12.96
N LEU A 72 -20.45 11.02 12.05
CA LEU A 72 -20.70 11.03 10.60
C LEU A 72 -21.34 9.74 10.08
N TRP A 73 -21.02 8.60 10.70
CA TRP A 73 -21.42 7.27 10.21
C TRP A 73 -22.28 6.49 11.22
N GLY A 74 -22.63 7.11 12.34
CA GLY A 74 -23.50 6.51 13.36
C GLY A 74 -22.90 5.32 14.10
N LEU A 75 -23.76 4.48 14.68
CA LEU A 75 -23.35 3.31 15.47
C LEU A 75 -22.62 2.24 14.65
N GLN A 76 -22.93 2.09 13.34
CA GLN A 76 -22.20 1.17 12.46
C GLN A 76 -20.71 1.53 12.35
N ALA A 77 -20.36 2.83 12.42
CA ALA A 77 -18.98 3.31 12.46
C ALA A 77 -18.18 2.73 13.63
N ARG A 78 -18.84 2.60 14.80
CA ARG A 78 -18.22 2.06 16.01
C ARG A 78 -17.85 0.61 15.77
N ALA A 79 -18.75 -0.19 15.20
CA ALA A 79 -18.50 -1.60 14.90
C ALA A 79 -17.36 -1.75 13.88
N ALA A 80 -17.40 -0.99 12.78
CA ALA A 80 -16.37 -1.02 11.74
C ALA A 80 -14.98 -0.62 12.28
N LEU A 81 -14.86 0.44 13.09
CA LEU A 81 -13.59 0.86 13.71
C LEU A 81 -13.14 0.00 14.89
N TRP A 82 -14.03 -0.84 15.40
CA TRP A 82 -13.70 -1.82 16.43
C TRP A 82 -13.19 -3.13 15.84
N TRP A 83 -13.43 -3.35 14.55
CA TRP A 83 -12.82 -4.43 13.79
C TRP A 83 -11.30 -4.32 13.85
N ARG A 84 -10.70 -5.08 14.77
CA ARG A 84 -9.27 -5.10 15.04
C ARG A 84 -8.71 -6.48 14.79
N VAL A 85 -8.01 -6.62 13.66
CA VAL A 85 -7.43 -7.88 13.23
C VAL A 85 -6.33 -8.32 14.21
N PRO A 86 -6.42 -9.51 14.83
CA PRO A 86 -5.40 -9.96 15.78
C PRO A 86 -4.09 -10.28 15.06
N THR A 87 -3.04 -9.50 15.32
CA THR A 87 -1.77 -9.60 14.61
C THR A 87 -1.01 -10.92 14.81
N ARG A 88 -1.21 -11.58 15.95
CA ARG A 88 -0.49 -12.83 16.29
C ARG A 88 -1.08 -14.06 15.61
N THR A 89 -2.41 -14.13 15.49
CA THR A 89 -3.08 -15.30 14.91
C THR A 89 -3.06 -15.21 13.39
N THR A 90 -3.36 -14.02 12.85
CA THR A 90 -3.42 -13.81 11.39
C THR A 90 -2.04 -13.75 10.77
N ALA A 91 -1.09 -13.06 11.42
CA ALA A 91 0.28 -12.88 10.93
C ALA A 91 0.34 -12.45 9.44
N LEU A 92 -0.54 -11.52 9.02
CA LEU A 92 -0.74 -11.18 7.61
C LEU A 92 0.52 -10.69 6.88
N SER A 93 1.45 -10.06 7.60
CA SER A 93 2.74 -9.65 7.03
C SER A 93 3.69 -10.81 6.73
N GLN A 94 3.39 -12.01 7.22
CA GLN A 94 4.19 -13.23 7.10
C GLN A 94 3.50 -14.31 6.26
N TRP A 95 2.17 -14.30 6.22
CA TRP A 95 1.35 -15.32 5.56
C TRP A 95 1.21 -15.05 4.05
N CYS A 96 1.23 -16.11 3.24
CA CYS A 96 0.97 -16.05 1.80
C CYS A 96 -0.39 -16.68 1.46
N HIS A 97 -1.21 -16.00 0.65
CA HIS A 97 -2.51 -16.54 0.25
C HIS A 97 -2.44 -17.57 -0.87
N GLY A 98 -1.36 -17.58 -1.67
CA GLY A 98 -1.20 -18.55 -2.73
C GLY A 98 -0.90 -19.95 -2.21
N CYS A 99 -0.07 -20.07 -1.17
CA CYS A 99 0.38 -21.38 -0.65
C CYS A 99 0.11 -21.61 0.85
N GLY A 100 -0.47 -20.64 1.56
CA GLY A 100 -0.78 -20.76 2.99
C GLY A 100 0.43 -20.70 3.94
N THR A 101 1.65 -20.60 3.39
CA THR A 101 2.88 -20.64 4.20
C THR A 101 3.08 -19.35 4.99
N LYS A 102 3.54 -19.48 6.25
CA LYS A 102 3.94 -18.36 7.12
C LYS A 102 5.46 -18.28 7.22
N VAL A 103 6.04 -17.20 6.71
CA VAL A 103 7.49 -16.96 6.77
C VAL A 103 7.78 -15.72 7.61
N LYS A 104 8.63 -15.85 8.63
CA LYS A 104 9.10 -14.70 9.42
C LYS A 104 9.95 -13.79 8.53
N LYS A 105 9.59 -12.50 8.47
CA LYS A 105 10.30 -11.49 7.69
C LYS A 105 10.87 -10.40 8.62
N PRO A 106 12.13 -9.96 8.46
CA PRO A 106 12.66 -8.82 9.20
C PRO A 106 11.94 -7.52 8.83
N LEU A 107 12.04 -6.49 9.69
CA LEU A 107 11.40 -5.20 9.45
C LEU A 107 11.94 -4.46 8.21
N SER A 108 13.18 -4.74 7.80
CA SER A 108 13.84 -4.21 6.61
C SER A 108 13.28 -4.79 5.30
N GLU A 109 12.74 -6.02 5.33
CA GLU A 109 12.17 -6.66 4.16
C GLU A 109 10.79 -6.07 3.87
N ARG A 110 10.69 -5.13 2.93
CA ARG A 110 9.44 -4.39 2.64
C ARG A 110 8.59 -4.99 1.53
N TRP A 111 9.01 -6.13 1.01
CA TRP A 111 8.41 -6.79 -0.14
C TRP A 111 7.92 -8.17 0.26
N HIS A 112 6.72 -8.54 -0.20
CA HIS A 112 6.26 -9.90 -0.19
C HIS A 112 6.55 -10.51 -1.56
N GLN A 113 7.39 -11.54 -1.55
CA GLN A 113 7.69 -12.41 -2.66
C GLN A 113 7.67 -13.83 -2.10
N CYS A 114 6.92 -14.71 -2.73
CA CYS A 114 6.76 -16.10 -2.32
C CYS A 114 7.16 -17.04 -3.45
N GLU A 115 7.68 -18.20 -3.08
CA GLU A 115 8.09 -19.25 -4.03
C GLU A 115 6.92 -19.81 -4.84
N CYS A 116 5.68 -19.65 -4.36
CA CYS A 116 4.47 -20.04 -5.10
C CYS A 116 4.08 -19.07 -6.22
N GLY A 117 4.87 -18.01 -6.46
CA GLY A 117 4.64 -17.02 -7.53
C GLY A 117 3.87 -15.77 -7.10
N VAL A 118 3.34 -15.71 -5.87
CA VAL A 118 2.69 -14.49 -5.36
C VAL A 118 3.73 -13.38 -5.12
N GLY A 119 3.53 -12.24 -5.78
CA GLY A 119 4.40 -11.07 -5.71
C GLY A 119 5.32 -10.93 -6.93
N PRO A 120 6.24 -9.95 -6.94
CA PRO A 120 6.55 -9.03 -5.84
C PRO A 120 5.45 -7.99 -5.60
N VAL A 121 5.11 -7.78 -4.34
CA VAL A 121 4.15 -6.75 -3.91
C VAL A 121 4.63 -6.09 -2.61
N GLN A 122 4.34 -4.81 -2.42
CA GLN A 122 4.74 -4.12 -1.19
C GLN A 122 4.03 -4.76 0.01
N ARG A 123 4.80 -5.16 1.02
CA ARG A 123 4.33 -6.03 2.11
C ARG A 123 3.18 -5.42 2.91
N ASP A 124 3.18 -4.11 3.14
CA ASP A 124 2.15 -3.43 3.91
C ASP A 124 0.84 -3.32 3.09
N LEU A 125 0.93 -3.03 1.78
CA LEU A 125 -0.21 -3.07 0.84
C LEU A 125 -0.81 -4.47 0.74
N TYR A 126 0.05 -5.48 0.62
CA TYR A 126 -0.37 -6.87 0.59
C TYR A 126 -1.07 -7.28 1.89
N SER A 127 -0.53 -6.91 3.05
CA SER A 127 -1.17 -7.18 4.35
C SER A 127 -2.52 -6.46 4.47
N ALA A 128 -2.66 -5.25 3.92
CA ALA A 128 -3.91 -4.52 3.90
C ALA A 128 -4.96 -5.19 2.99
N PHE A 129 -4.55 -5.66 1.81
CA PHE A 129 -5.40 -6.49 0.94
C PHE A 129 -5.88 -7.73 1.70
N LEU A 130 -4.97 -8.47 2.34
CA LEU A 130 -5.33 -9.65 3.11
C LEU A 130 -6.30 -9.34 4.26
N ALA A 131 -6.10 -8.21 4.94
CA ALA A 131 -6.98 -7.76 6.02
C ALA A 131 -8.38 -7.40 5.50
N SER A 132 -8.47 -6.82 4.30
CA SER A 132 -9.74 -6.40 3.68
C SER A 132 -10.64 -7.57 3.27
N SER A 133 -10.07 -8.76 3.06
CA SER A 133 -10.84 -9.95 2.71
C SER A 133 -10.96 -10.95 3.86
N LEU A 134 -10.59 -10.59 5.09
CA LEU A 134 -10.84 -11.45 6.26
C LEU A 134 -12.31 -11.49 6.63
N ASP A 135 -12.74 -12.63 7.17
CA ASP A 135 -14.06 -12.75 7.79
C ASP A 135 -14.10 -12.02 9.12
N PRO A 136 -15.12 -11.18 9.35
CA PRO A 136 -15.34 -10.59 10.64
C PRO A 136 -15.56 -11.60 11.79
N ALA A 137 -16.33 -12.65 11.53
CA ALA A 137 -16.65 -13.62 12.57
C ALA A 137 -15.46 -14.53 12.89
N ASP A 138 -14.66 -14.85 11.88
CA ASP A 138 -13.52 -15.76 11.99
C ASP A 138 -12.28 -15.24 11.23
N PRO A 139 -11.42 -14.44 11.88
CA PRO A 139 -10.29 -13.80 11.23
C PRO A 139 -9.12 -14.77 10.98
N ILE A 140 -9.38 -15.98 10.49
CA ILE A 140 -8.38 -16.96 10.09
C ILE A 140 -8.09 -16.78 8.58
N PRO A 141 -6.84 -16.48 8.19
CA PRO A 141 -6.46 -16.42 6.78
C PRO A 141 -6.63 -17.80 6.11
N SER A 142 -7.29 -17.82 4.96
CA SER A 142 -7.51 -19.03 4.16
C SER A 142 -7.23 -18.74 2.69
N CYS A 143 -6.46 -19.60 2.02
CA CYS A 143 -6.09 -19.42 0.61
C CYS A 143 -7.32 -19.25 -0.30
N ALA A 144 -8.34 -20.09 -0.09
CA ALA A 144 -9.57 -20.10 -0.89
C ALA A 144 -10.32 -18.77 -0.88
N ARG A 145 -10.22 -18.00 0.21
CA ARG A 145 -10.96 -16.74 0.37
C ARG A 145 -10.41 -15.61 -0.51
N TYR A 146 -9.12 -15.65 -0.83
CA TYR A 146 -8.45 -14.54 -1.53
C TYR A 146 -8.42 -14.72 -3.04
N GLN A 147 -8.45 -15.97 -3.52
CA GLN A 147 -8.27 -16.30 -4.93
C GLN A 147 -9.24 -15.57 -5.87
N PRO A 148 -10.55 -15.44 -5.57
CA PRO A 148 -11.48 -14.71 -6.44
C PRO A 148 -11.19 -13.20 -6.56
N TYR A 149 -10.51 -12.61 -5.58
CA TYR A 149 -10.26 -11.17 -5.53
C TYR A 149 -8.83 -10.80 -5.95
N TRP A 150 -7.93 -11.80 -5.99
CA TRP A 150 -6.51 -11.55 -6.16
C TRP A 150 -6.19 -10.98 -7.54
N GLU A 151 -6.72 -11.54 -8.63
CA GLU A 151 -6.37 -11.09 -9.99
C GLU A 151 -6.63 -9.59 -10.18
N GLY A 152 -7.83 -9.12 -9.80
CA GLY A 152 -8.19 -7.70 -9.87
C GLY A 152 -7.44 -6.83 -8.85
N ALA A 153 -7.13 -7.35 -7.67
CA ALA A 153 -6.37 -6.63 -6.66
C ALA A 153 -4.90 -6.50 -7.05
N GLU A 154 -4.29 -7.55 -7.60
CA GLU A 154 -2.90 -7.61 -8.00
C GLU A 154 -2.60 -6.51 -9.03
N ALA A 155 -3.43 -6.39 -10.06
CA ALA A 155 -3.27 -5.34 -11.07
C ALA A 155 -3.27 -3.93 -10.45
N ARG A 156 -4.19 -3.65 -9.51
CA ARG A 156 -4.26 -2.36 -8.80
C ARG A 156 -3.06 -2.12 -7.89
N LEU A 157 -2.61 -3.15 -7.17
CA LEU A 157 -1.45 -3.10 -6.29
C LEU A 157 -0.16 -2.87 -7.09
N ARG A 158 -0.03 -3.51 -8.25
CA ARG A 158 1.07 -3.32 -9.20
C ARG A 158 1.09 -1.90 -9.76
N ALA A 159 -0.04 -1.38 -10.23
CA ALA A 159 -0.14 -0.01 -10.71
C ALA A 159 0.18 1.03 -9.61
N ALA A 160 -0.33 0.83 -8.40
CA ALA A 160 -0.01 1.68 -7.25
C ALA A 160 1.50 1.67 -6.94
N HIS A 161 2.12 0.49 -7.04
CA HIS A 161 3.56 0.34 -6.86
C HIS A 161 4.37 1.05 -7.95
N GLU A 162 4.04 0.85 -9.21
CA GLU A 162 4.73 1.49 -10.35
C GLU A 162 4.70 3.00 -10.22
N ARG A 163 3.55 3.57 -9.83
CA ARG A 163 3.42 4.99 -9.54
C ARG A 163 4.36 5.44 -8.40
N LEU A 164 4.53 4.62 -7.36
CA LEU A 164 5.48 4.94 -6.28
C LEU A 164 6.93 4.90 -6.76
N ILE A 165 7.31 3.92 -7.60
CA ILE A 165 8.65 3.88 -8.21
C ILE A 165 8.88 5.14 -9.04
N GLN A 166 7.91 5.51 -9.87
CA GLN A 166 8.02 6.65 -10.77
C GLN A 166 8.24 7.95 -10.00
N ARG A 167 7.47 8.18 -8.93
CA ARG A 167 7.68 9.31 -8.01
C ARG A 167 9.07 9.30 -7.36
N ALA A 168 9.60 8.11 -7.04
CA ALA A 168 10.96 7.98 -6.52
C ALA A 168 12.02 8.37 -7.56
N LYS A 169 11.83 7.97 -8.83
CA LYS A 169 12.70 8.33 -9.95
C LYS A 169 12.69 9.84 -10.21
N GLU A 170 11.53 10.48 -10.06
CA GLU A 170 11.36 11.94 -10.12
C GLU A 170 11.98 12.69 -8.93
N GLY A 171 12.60 11.99 -7.97
CA GLY A 171 13.25 12.59 -6.81
C GLY A 171 12.29 13.03 -5.71
N GLN A 172 11.01 12.64 -5.78
CA GLN A 172 10.06 12.96 -4.71
C GLN A 172 10.47 12.31 -3.39
N VAL A 173 10.20 13.00 -2.28
CA VAL A 173 10.48 12.47 -0.94
C VAL A 173 9.43 11.42 -0.58
N LEU A 174 9.85 10.15 -0.59
CA LEU A 174 9.00 9.01 -0.21
C LEU A 174 9.30 8.51 1.22
N PRO A 175 8.29 7.98 1.93
CA PRO A 175 8.50 7.30 3.20
C PRO A 175 9.44 6.10 3.07
N ARG A 176 10.45 6.00 3.94
CA ARG A 176 11.36 4.83 4.00
C ARG A 176 10.63 3.50 4.19
N SER A 177 9.42 3.51 4.75
CA SER A 177 8.61 2.31 4.94
C SER A 177 8.20 1.64 3.63
N LEU A 178 8.20 2.37 2.51
CA LEU A 178 7.88 1.84 1.19
C LEU A 178 8.97 0.93 0.62
N GLY A 179 10.16 0.87 1.24
CA GLY A 179 11.23 -0.03 0.79
C GLY A 179 11.89 0.36 -0.53
N LEU A 180 11.56 1.54 -1.06
CA LEU A 180 12.27 2.14 -2.17
C LEU A 180 13.51 2.82 -1.59
N THR A 181 14.67 2.16 -1.69
CA THR A 181 15.94 2.84 -1.45
C THR A 181 15.98 4.03 -2.42
N ARG A 182 16.45 5.20 -1.95
CA ARG A 182 16.80 6.29 -2.86
C ARG A 182 17.71 5.65 -3.89
N ALA A 183 17.24 5.49 -5.13
CA ALA A 183 18.11 5.23 -6.24
C ALA A 183 19.09 6.40 -6.19
N ARG A 184 20.28 6.17 -5.63
CA ARG A 184 21.42 7.00 -5.98
C ARG A 184 21.44 6.86 -7.50
N ALA A 185 21.21 7.96 -8.18
CA ALA A 185 21.54 8.11 -9.58
C ALA A 185 22.99 7.65 -9.77
N ARG A 186 23.17 6.37 -10.06
CA ARG A 186 24.21 5.87 -10.92
C ARG A 186 23.44 5.24 -12.04
N LEU A 187 23.25 6.03 -13.09
CA LEU A 187 23.00 5.51 -14.42
C LEU A 187 23.98 4.34 -14.61
N PRO A 188 23.53 3.12 -14.96
CA PRO A 188 24.44 2.16 -15.54
C PRO A 188 25.08 2.86 -16.74
N LYS A 189 26.42 2.88 -16.82
CA LYS A 189 27.11 3.27 -18.05
C LYS A 189 26.47 2.46 -19.16
N SER A 190 26.03 3.14 -20.21
CA SER A 190 25.65 2.52 -21.47
C SER A 190 26.74 1.51 -21.86
N SER A 191 26.42 0.22 -21.78
CA SER A 191 27.20 -0.78 -22.49
C SER A 191 26.77 -0.66 -23.94
N GLU A 192 27.60 0.00 -24.73
CA GLU A 192 27.48 0.01 -26.18
C GLU A 192 27.62 -1.42 -26.71
N VAL A 193 26.54 -1.91 -27.36
CA VAL A 193 26.55 -2.65 -28.65
C VAL A 193 27.05 -4.13 -28.58
N ARG A 194 26.41 -5.18 -29.13
CA ARG A 194 25.62 -5.40 -30.37
C ARG A 194 24.46 -6.42 -30.18
N PRO A 195 23.39 -6.33 -30.99
CA PRO A 195 22.45 -7.43 -31.18
C PRO A 195 23.02 -8.45 -32.16
N THR A 196 22.91 -9.74 -31.83
CA THR A 196 23.08 -10.83 -32.81
C THR A 196 21.83 -11.70 -32.73
N LEU A 197 20.92 -11.52 -33.68
CA LEU A 197 19.90 -12.52 -34.01
C LEU A 197 20.19 -12.97 -35.44
N PRO A 198 20.28 -14.29 -35.71
CA PRO A 198 20.34 -14.77 -37.07
C PRO A 198 18.97 -14.64 -37.75
N ILE A 199 19.03 -14.09 -38.95
CA ILE A 199 17.96 -13.91 -39.92
C ILE A 199 17.39 -15.27 -40.31
N LEU A 200 16.06 -15.41 -40.22
CA LEU A 200 15.30 -16.41 -40.96
C LEU A 200 14.20 -15.67 -41.73
N HIS A 201 14.38 -15.55 -43.05
CA HIS A 201 13.35 -15.11 -43.99
C HIS A 201 12.35 -16.23 -44.23
N PRO A 202 11.05 -15.88 -44.33
CA PRO A 202 10.21 -16.46 -45.37
C PRO A 202 9.73 -15.38 -46.34
N ARG A 203 9.85 -15.72 -47.63
CA ARG A 203 9.10 -15.22 -48.81
C ARG A 203 7.64 -14.94 -48.42
N GLY A 204 7.00 -13.81 -48.71
CA GLY A 204 6.83 -13.12 -50.00
C GLY A 204 5.32 -13.07 -50.26
N GLU A 205 4.81 -11.94 -50.80
CA GLU A 205 3.38 -11.56 -51.04
C GLU A 205 2.71 -10.83 -49.87
N GLU A 206 2.06 -9.67 -50.00
CA GLU A 206 1.93 -8.66 -51.04
C GLU A 206 1.30 -7.43 -50.34
N LEU A 207 1.71 -6.21 -50.68
CA LEU A 207 1.27 -4.96 -50.07
C LEU A 207 0.33 -4.23 -51.04
N GLU A 208 -0.93 -4.02 -50.64
CA GLU A 208 -1.82 -2.99 -51.19
C GLU A 208 -2.34 -2.21 -49.98
N ALA A 209 -1.74 -1.08 -49.64
CA ALA A 209 -2.01 0.28 -50.13
C ALA A 209 -3.17 0.96 -49.36
N TRP A 210 -2.82 2.09 -48.75
CA TRP A 210 -3.64 2.92 -47.87
C TRP A 210 -4.56 3.86 -48.66
N ALA A 211 -5.82 4.01 -48.24
CA ALA A 211 -6.59 5.26 -48.40
C ALA A 211 -7.76 5.32 -47.38
N GLU A 212 -7.71 6.31 -46.48
CA GLU A 212 -8.80 6.79 -45.59
C GLU A 212 -10.00 7.38 -46.39
N PRO A 213 -11.16 7.86 -45.83
CA PRO A 213 -11.48 8.24 -44.43
C PRO A 213 -12.91 7.88 -43.90
N LEU A 214 -13.12 8.25 -42.63
CA LEU A 214 -14.33 8.22 -41.79
C LEU A 214 -15.63 8.76 -42.42
N GLU A 215 -16.75 8.04 -42.24
CA GLU A 215 -18.09 8.63 -41.94
C GLU A 215 -18.92 7.69 -41.02
N PRO A 216 -19.72 8.22 -40.06
CA PRO A 216 -20.56 7.43 -39.16
C PRO A 216 -21.93 7.09 -39.77
N PRO A 217 -22.60 5.99 -39.35
CA PRO A 217 -23.90 5.63 -39.89
C PRO A 217 -25.02 6.56 -39.39
N LEU A 218 -25.82 7.03 -40.35
CA LEU A 218 -27.07 7.77 -40.16
C LEU A 218 -28.16 6.88 -39.58
N LEU A 219 -28.98 7.46 -38.70
CA LEU A 219 -30.27 6.95 -38.22
C LEU A 219 -31.35 7.13 -39.28
N GLU A 220 -32.20 6.11 -39.48
CA GLU A 220 -33.61 6.12 -39.95
C GLU A 220 -34.00 4.63 -40.22
N HIS A 221 -35.12 4.03 -39.80
CA HIS A 221 -36.40 4.45 -39.19
C HIS A 221 -36.80 3.49 -38.06
#